data_AF-A0A532D0C4-F1
#
_entry.id   AF-A0A532D0C4-F1
#
_cell.length_a   1.000
_cell.length_b   1.000
_cell.length_c   1.000
_cell.angle_alpha   90.00
_cell.angle_beta   90.00
_cell.angle_gamma   90.00
#
_symmetry.space_group_name_H-M   'P 1'
#
loop_
_entity.id
_entity.type
_entity.pdbx_description
1 polymer ?
#
loop_
_entity_poly.entity_id
_entity_poly.type
_entity_poly.pdbx_seq_one_letter_code
_entity_poly.pdbx_strand_id
1 'polypeptide(L)'
;MKSEREREAHSRFVQALQHEHVTCAKPGCSGPMQVTDHTPHNGKVKKYEAECEQCHAVEQITGKEEHAPPWDIASITMMAEIHLLHDQPTCPYDDTPITFISLPNPRRKARYRLLCYYCGRHTEMNWPPREAKS
;
A
#
# COMPACT_ATOMS: atom_id res chain seq x y z
N MET A 1 5.93 -16.11 -10.55
CA MET A 1 6.93 -15.03 -10.73
C MET A 1 6.24 -13.90 -11.49
N LYS A 2 6.14 -12.69 -10.92
CA LYS A 2 5.51 -11.54 -11.59
C LYS A 2 6.23 -11.26 -12.91
N SER A 3 5.49 -10.91 -13.96
CA SER A 3 6.09 -10.44 -15.21
C SER A 3 6.85 -9.13 -14.98
N GLU A 4 7.79 -8.80 -15.85
CA GLU A 4 8.54 -7.54 -15.77
C GLU A 4 7.62 -6.32 -15.78
N ARG A 5 6.59 -6.35 -16.63
CA ARG A 5 5.55 -5.33 -16.70
C ARG A 5 4.75 -5.20 -15.41
N GLU A 6 4.43 -6.31 -14.74
CA GLU A 6 3.74 -6.28 -13.45
C GLU A 6 4.62 -5.72 -12.34
N ARG A 7 5.94 -5.99 -12.37
CA ARG A 7 6.89 -5.40 -11.42
C ARG A 7 7.03 -3.90 -11.62
N GLU A 8 7.13 -3.45 -12.87
CA GLU A 8 7.20 -2.02 -13.19
C GLU A 8 5.91 -1.31 -12.78
N ALA A 9 4.73 -1.85 -13.12
CA ALA A 9 3.45 -1.28 -12.70
C ALA A 9 3.31 -1.22 -11.17
N HIS A 10 3.77 -2.25 -10.46
CA HIS A 10 3.80 -2.25 -8.99
C HIS A 10 4.77 -1.19 -8.43
N SER A 11 5.98 -1.07 -8.99
CA SER A 11 6.94 -0.03 -8.60
C SER A 11 6.37 1.37 -8.78
N ARG A 12 5.73 1.64 -9.92
CA ARG A 12 5.07 2.93 -10.18
C ARG A 12 3.92 3.19 -9.22
N PHE A 13 3.17 2.15 -8.86
CA PHE A 13 2.13 2.26 -7.84
C PHE A 13 2.71 2.61 -6.46
N VAL A 14 3.80 1.96 -6.05
CA VAL A 14 4.44 2.26 -4.75
C VAL A 14 4.96 3.70 -4.72
N GLN A 15 5.56 4.18 -5.82
CA GLN A 15 5.96 5.58 -5.95
C GLN A 15 4.77 6.53 -5.78
N ALA A 16 3.66 6.30 -6.48
CA ALA A 16 2.44 7.09 -6.33
C ALA A 16 1.87 7.02 -4.90
N LEU A 17 1.93 5.86 -4.25
CA LEU A 17 1.46 5.64 -2.88
C LEU A 17 2.27 6.42 -1.85
N GLN A 18 3.58 6.49 -2.03
CA GLN A 18 4.50 7.18 -1.13
C GLN A 18 4.70 8.67 -1.50
N HIS A 19 4.00 9.16 -2.53
CA HIS A 19 4.18 10.50 -3.10
C HIS A 19 5.60 10.76 -3.59
N GLU A 20 6.25 9.73 -4.13
CA GLU A 20 7.55 9.82 -4.79
C GLU A 20 7.42 10.26 -6.26
N HIS A 21 8.55 10.56 -6.90
CA HIS A 21 8.60 10.96 -8.30
C HIS A 21 8.20 9.81 -9.23
N VAL A 22 7.13 10.02 -9.99
CA VAL A 22 6.70 9.15 -11.09
C VAL A 22 7.18 9.75 -12.42
N THR A 23 7.79 8.94 -13.27
CA THR A 23 8.31 9.36 -14.59
C THR A 23 7.42 8.88 -15.73
N CYS A 24 7.34 9.60 -16.84
CA CYS A 24 6.53 9.22 -17.99
C CYS A 24 6.96 7.85 -18.57
N ALA A 25 6.01 6.94 -18.78
CA ALA A 25 6.25 5.64 -19.41
C ALA A 25 6.23 5.68 -20.95
N LYS A 26 5.88 6.84 -21.54
CA LYS A 26 5.82 6.99 -23.00
C LYS A 26 7.23 6.92 -23.60
N PRO A 27 7.49 6.06 -24.60
CA PRO A 27 8.80 6.00 -25.26
C PRO A 27 9.24 7.38 -25.77
N GLY A 28 10.49 7.75 -25.44
CA GLY A 28 11.05 9.05 -25.81
C GLY A 28 10.65 10.22 -24.89
N CYS A 29 9.88 9.98 -23.83
CA CYS A 29 9.59 10.96 -22.79
C CYS A 29 10.03 10.40 -21.43
N SER A 30 10.80 11.18 -20.67
CA SER A 30 11.19 10.86 -19.29
C SER A 30 10.79 11.97 -18.32
N GLY A 31 9.78 12.76 -18.70
CA GLY A 31 9.31 13.89 -17.92
C GLY A 31 8.68 13.45 -16.60
N PRO A 32 8.70 14.32 -15.57
CA PRO A 32 7.95 14.10 -14.34
C PRO A 32 6.45 14.01 -14.63
N MET A 33 5.73 13.29 -13.77
CA MET A 33 4.28 13.19 -13.81
C MET A 33 3.65 13.77 -12.56
N GLN A 34 2.58 14.54 -12.76
CA GLN A 34 1.69 14.98 -11.70
C GLN A 34 0.70 13.86 -11.39
N VAL A 35 0.63 13.44 -10.13
CA VAL A 35 -0.17 12.31 -9.68
C VAL A 35 -1.33 12.79 -8.84
N THR A 36 -2.55 12.45 -9.24
CA THR A 36 -3.80 12.78 -8.53
C THR A 36 -4.47 11.50 -8.03
N ASP A 37 -4.84 11.48 -6.74
CA ASP A 37 -5.57 10.37 -6.14
C ASP A 37 -7.07 10.46 -6.48
N HIS A 38 -7.58 9.45 -7.19
CA HIS A 38 -8.99 9.29 -7.57
C HIS A 38 -9.65 8.11 -6.84
N THR A 39 -9.06 7.66 -5.74
CA THR A 39 -9.60 6.55 -4.95
C THR A 39 -10.97 6.91 -4.39
N PRO A 40 -12.01 6.12 -4.65
CA PRO A 40 -13.32 6.33 -4.04
C PRO A 40 -13.22 6.26 -2.51
N HIS A 41 -14.14 6.90 -1.79
CA HIS A 41 -14.12 6.97 -0.31
C HIS A 41 -13.97 5.59 0.38
N ASN A 42 -14.60 4.55 -0.18
CA ASN A 42 -14.54 3.18 0.33
C ASN A 42 -13.68 2.25 -0.56
N GLY A 43 -12.84 2.83 -1.42
CA GLY A 43 -11.93 2.08 -2.28
C GLY A 43 -10.90 1.32 -1.45
N LYS A 44 -10.88 0.00 -1.56
CA LYS A 44 -9.87 -0.84 -0.90
C LYS A 44 -8.51 -0.71 -1.57
N VAL A 45 -8.53 -0.54 -2.89
CA VAL A 45 -7.34 -0.37 -3.73
C VAL A 45 -7.28 1.07 -4.20
N LYS A 46 -6.10 1.68 -4.11
CA LYS A 46 -5.92 3.05 -4.59
C LYS A 46 -5.87 3.12 -6.11
N LYS A 47 -6.40 4.23 -6.63
CA LYS A 47 -6.42 4.57 -8.05
C LYS A 47 -5.91 5.98 -8.23
N TYR A 48 -4.94 6.13 -9.11
CA TYR A 48 -4.31 7.39 -9.43
C TYR A 48 -4.41 7.66 -10.92
N GLU A 49 -4.56 8.94 -11.24
CA GLU A 49 -4.27 9.47 -12.56
C GLU A 49 -2.90 10.12 -12.51
N ALA A 50 -2.05 9.83 -13.48
CA ALA A 50 -0.77 10.48 -13.64
C ALA A 50 -0.72 11.18 -15.00
N GLU A 51 -0.44 12.49 -15.00
CA GLU A 51 -0.28 13.29 -16.22
C GLU A 51 1.17 13.76 -16.35
N CYS A 52 1.80 13.50 -17.50
CA CYS A 52 3.15 13.98 -17.76
C CYS A 52 3.18 15.47 -18.05
N GLU A 53 4.02 16.21 -17.34
CA GLU A 53 4.17 17.67 -17.51
C GLU A 53 4.75 18.08 -18.87
N GLN A 54 5.42 17.17 -19.58
CA GLN A 54 6.11 17.48 -20.83
C GLN A 54 5.30 17.10 -22.07
N CYS A 55 4.75 15.89 -22.10
CA CYS A 55 4.08 15.36 -23.28
C CYS A 55 2.56 15.20 -23.09
N HIS A 56 2.04 15.58 -21.91
CA HIS A 56 0.62 15.50 -21.54
C HIS A 56 0.02 14.10 -21.69
N ALA A 57 0.87 13.07 -21.67
CA ALA A 57 0.40 11.69 -21.62
C ALA A 57 -0.25 11.45 -20.26
N VAL A 58 -1.49 10.97 -20.29
CA VAL A 58 -2.25 10.56 -19.10
C VAL A 58 -2.23 9.04 -19.00
N GLU A 59 -1.98 8.54 -17.81
CA GLU A 59 -2.08 7.12 -17.49
C GLU A 59 -2.80 6.89 -16.17
N GLN A 60 -3.29 5.66 -15.99
CA GLN A 60 -3.94 5.21 -14.77
C GLN A 60 -3.01 4.25 -14.03
N ILE A 61 -2.73 4.56 -12.76
CA ILE A 61 -1.93 3.73 -11.87
C ILE A 61 -2.87 3.19 -10.79
N THR A 62 -2.98 1.87 -10.70
CA THR A 62 -3.90 1.22 -9.74
C THR A 62 -3.27 -0.04 -9.19
N GLY A 63 -3.67 -0.41 -7.97
CA GLY A 63 -3.36 -1.71 -7.43
C GLY A 63 -4.18 -2.82 -8.08
N LYS A 64 -3.91 -4.05 -7.66
CA LYS A 64 -4.59 -5.27 -8.13
C LYS A 64 -5.28 -5.94 -6.96
N GLU A 65 -6.60 -5.76 -6.86
CA GLU A 65 -7.39 -6.37 -5.78
C GLU A 65 -7.22 -7.90 -5.81
N GLU A 66 -6.85 -8.46 -4.66
CA GLU A 66 -6.70 -9.90 -4.47
C GLU A 66 -7.81 -10.40 -3.56
N HIS A 67 -8.40 -11.55 -3.90
CA HIS A 67 -9.56 -12.04 -3.16
C HIS A 67 -9.18 -12.61 -1.79
N ALA A 68 -8.04 -13.29 -1.71
CA ALA A 68 -7.56 -13.93 -0.49
C ALA A 68 -6.03 -13.82 -0.34
N PRO A 69 -5.47 -12.60 -0.22
CA PRO A 69 -4.04 -12.44 -0.01
C PRO A 69 -3.66 -13.02 1.38
N PRO A 70 -2.57 -13.81 1.46
CA PRO A 70 -2.25 -14.60 2.64
C PRO A 70 -1.65 -13.73 3.74
N TRP A 71 -2.51 -13.17 4.61
CA TRP A 71 -2.11 -12.55 5.87
C TRP A 71 -2.51 -13.50 7.00
N ASP A 72 -1.56 -14.31 7.46
CA ASP A 72 -1.70 -15.12 8.66
C ASP A 72 -1.41 -14.32 9.94
N ILE A 73 -1.59 -14.94 11.10
CA ILE A 73 -1.38 -14.26 12.40
C ILE A 73 0.09 -13.88 12.59
N ALA A 74 1.02 -14.71 12.11
CA ALA A 74 2.45 -14.47 12.23
C ALA A 74 2.89 -13.23 11.45
N SER A 75 2.49 -13.12 10.17
CA SER A 75 2.78 -11.95 9.34
C SER A 75 2.16 -10.67 9.91
N ILE A 76 0.93 -10.73 10.43
CA ILE A 76 0.29 -9.57 11.07
C ILE A 76 1.08 -9.13 12.32
N THR A 77 1.54 -10.08 13.13
CA THR A 77 2.34 -9.80 14.33
C THR A 77 3.67 -9.16 13.94
N MET A 78 4.37 -9.72 12.97
CA MET A 78 5.64 -9.18 12.46
C MET A 78 5.49 -7.76 11.90
N MET A 79 4.44 -7.49 11.10
CA MET A 79 4.15 -6.15 10.59
C MET A 79 3.97 -5.14 11.74
N ALA A 80 3.28 -5.54 12.82
CA ALA A 80 3.08 -4.68 13.98
C ALA A 80 4.39 -4.44 14.75
N GLU A 81 5.24 -5.46 14.91
CA GLU A 81 6.56 -5.31 15.54
C GLU A 81 7.45 -4.34 14.76
N ILE A 82 7.54 -4.47 13.44
CA ILE A 82 8.28 -3.55 12.56
C ILE A 82 7.73 -2.12 12.71
N HIS A 83 6.42 -1.96 12.68
CA HIS A 83 5.78 -0.65 12.87
C HIS A 83 6.14 -0.02 14.24
N LEU A 84 6.21 -0.83 15.30
CA LEU A 84 6.58 -0.37 16.65
C LEU A 84 8.06 0.00 16.77
N LEU A 85 8.91 -0.54 15.91
CA LEU A 85 10.31 -0.11 15.75
C LEU A 85 10.46 1.16 14.90
N HIS A 86 9.34 1.79 14.49
CA HIS A 86 9.30 2.95 13.60
C HIS A 86 9.79 2.69 12.17
N ASP A 87 9.88 1.43 11.77
CA ASP A 87 10.14 1.03 10.39
C ASP A 87 8.84 0.85 9.61
N GLN A 88 8.93 0.84 8.27
CA GLN A 88 7.78 0.66 7.39
C GLN A 88 7.56 -0.83 7.06
N PRO A 89 6.52 -1.48 7.61
CA PRO A 89 6.18 -2.84 7.23
C PRO A 89 5.62 -2.90 5.82
N THR A 90 5.87 -4.02 5.14
CA THR A 90 5.39 -4.31 3.79
C THR A 90 4.38 -5.46 3.80
N CYS A 91 3.53 -5.49 2.77
CA CYS A 91 2.54 -6.52 2.57
C CYS A 91 3.25 -7.86 2.27
N PRO A 92 2.99 -8.94 3.02
CA PRO A 92 3.65 -10.23 2.79
C PRO A 92 3.30 -10.88 1.43
N TYR A 93 2.27 -10.37 0.74
CA TYR A 93 1.84 -10.88 -0.56
C TYR A 93 2.52 -10.17 -1.74
N ASP A 94 2.69 -8.86 -1.64
CA ASP A 94 3.03 -8.02 -2.80
C ASP A 94 4.13 -6.99 -2.54
N ASP A 95 4.68 -6.93 -1.32
CA ASP A 95 5.72 -6.02 -0.84
C ASP A 95 5.34 -4.54 -0.80
N THR A 96 4.06 -4.20 -0.99
CA THR A 96 3.58 -2.81 -0.87
C THR A 96 3.64 -2.34 0.59
N PRO A 97 4.08 -1.11 0.88
CA PRO A 97 3.98 -0.51 2.21
C PRO A 97 2.59 -0.62 2.84
N ILE A 98 2.55 -1.04 4.11
CA ILE A 98 1.31 -1.14 4.88
C ILE A 98 1.01 0.16 5.60
N THR A 99 -0.24 0.62 5.46
CA THR A 99 -0.74 1.76 6.23
C THR A 99 -1.33 1.29 7.55
N PHE A 100 -0.83 1.85 8.65
CA PHE A 100 -1.37 1.66 10.00
C PHE A 100 -2.25 2.84 10.39
N ILE A 101 -3.51 2.58 10.71
CA ILE A 101 -4.44 3.56 11.25
C ILE A 101 -4.69 3.23 12.72
N SER A 102 -4.33 4.15 13.61
CA SER A 102 -4.65 4.03 15.03
C SER A 102 -6.15 4.24 15.25
N LEU A 103 -6.79 3.28 15.90
CA LEU A 103 -8.20 3.31 16.23
C LEU A 103 -8.42 3.56 17.74
N PRO A 104 -9.50 4.24 18.14
CA PRO A 104 -9.86 4.36 19.55
C PRO A 104 -10.04 2.99 20.21
N ASN A 105 -9.51 2.83 21.43
CA ASN A 105 -9.69 1.61 22.21
C ASN A 105 -9.89 1.92 23.71
N PRO A 106 -11.05 1.59 24.29
CA PRO A 106 -11.35 1.91 25.69
C PRO A 106 -10.54 1.08 26.70
N ARG A 107 -9.84 0.02 26.26
CA ARG A 107 -9.17 -0.94 27.15
C ARG A 107 -7.68 -0.65 27.43
N ARG A 108 -7.21 0.59 27.24
CA ARG A 108 -5.78 0.99 27.32
C ARG A 108 -4.82 0.16 26.47
N LYS A 109 -5.33 -0.54 25.44
CA LYS A 109 -4.53 -1.28 24.46
C LYS A 109 -4.52 -0.52 23.15
N ALA A 110 -3.45 -0.60 22.39
CA ALA A 110 -3.47 -0.06 21.04
C ALA A 110 -4.38 -0.92 20.15
N ARG A 111 -5.16 -0.29 19.27
CA ARG A 111 -5.94 -0.95 18.23
C ARG A 111 -5.53 -0.34 16.90
N TYR A 112 -5.18 -1.18 15.94
CA TYR A 112 -4.76 -0.75 14.62
C TYR A 112 -5.64 -1.35 13.56
N ARG A 113 -5.89 -0.58 12.49
CA ARG A 113 -6.32 -1.10 11.20
C ARG A 113 -5.13 -1.07 10.26
N LEU A 114 -4.79 -2.24 9.71
CA LEU A 114 -3.70 -2.43 8.75
C LEU A 114 -4.34 -2.50 7.37
N LEU A 115 -3.76 -1.77 6.40
CA LEU A 115 -4.28 -1.65 5.04
C LEU A 115 -3.13 -1.82 4.04
N CYS A 116 -3.29 -2.73 3.08
CA CYS A 116 -2.53 -2.70 1.83
C CYS A 116 -3.42 -2.11 0.73
N TYR A 117 -3.03 -0.92 0.26
CA TYR A 117 -3.74 -0.23 -0.81
C TYR A 117 -3.48 -0.79 -2.20
N TYR A 118 -2.57 -1.76 -2.36
CA TYR A 118 -2.33 -2.45 -3.63
C TYR A 118 -3.25 -3.66 -3.81
N CYS A 119 -3.17 -4.65 -2.90
CA CYS A 119 -4.04 -5.84 -2.97
C CYS A 119 -5.42 -5.65 -2.34
N GLY A 120 -5.66 -4.54 -1.65
CA GLY A 120 -6.94 -4.22 -1.03
C GLY A 120 -7.20 -4.96 0.29
N ARG A 121 -6.22 -5.72 0.80
CA ARG A 121 -6.33 -6.40 2.08
C ARG A 121 -6.34 -5.41 3.21
N HIS A 122 -7.24 -5.63 4.15
CA HIS A 122 -7.20 -4.97 5.45
C HIS A 122 -7.52 -5.95 6.57
N THR A 123 -7.03 -5.62 7.76
CA THR A 123 -7.40 -6.32 8.98
C THR A 123 -7.34 -5.37 10.16
N GLU A 124 -7.97 -5.73 11.26
CA GLU A 124 -7.85 -5.01 12.52
C GLU A 124 -7.20 -5.90 13.57
N MET A 125 -6.37 -5.29 14.41
CA MET A 125 -5.70 -6.01 15.49
C MET A 125 -5.65 -5.18 16.76
N ASN A 126 -5.59 -5.87 17.90
CA ASN A 126 -5.23 -5.25 19.17
C ASN A 126 -3.76 -5.57 19.46
N TRP A 127 -3.03 -4.57 19.96
CA TRP A 127 -1.66 -4.74 20.42
C TRP A 127 -1.54 -4.47 21.93
N PRO A 128 -0.84 -5.33 22.70
CA PRO A 128 -0.29 -6.62 22.26
C PRO A 128 -1.39 -7.66 21.95
N PRO A 129 -1.12 -8.66 21.09
CA PRO A 129 -2.01 -9.77 20.80
C PRO A 129 -2.41 -10.49 22.09
N ARG A 130 -3.51 -11.26 22.05
CA ARG A 130 -3.98 -11.96 23.26
C ARG A 130 -3.02 -13.09 23.66
N GLU A 131 -2.39 -13.76 22.70
CA GLU A 131 -1.44 -14.85 22.94
C GLU A 131 -0.14 -14.38 23.63
N ALA A 132 0.19 -13.09 23.51
CA ALA A 132 1.41 -12.50 24.10
C ALA A 132 1.32 -12.25 25.62
N LYS A 133 0.23 -12.66 26.28
CA LYS A 133 0.04 -12.52 27.74
C LYS A 133 0.48 -13.76 28.55
N SER A 134 1.28 -14.63 27.94
CA SER A 134 1.78 -15.86 28.56
C SER A 134 3.05 -15.60 29.36
#